data_AF-A0A2H0YNJ7-F1
#
_entry.id   AF-A0A2H0YNJ7-F1
#
_cell.length_a   1.000
_cell.length_b   1.000
_cell.length_c   1.000
_cell.angle_alpha   90.00
_cell.angle_beta   90.00
_cell.angle_gamma   90.00
#
_symmetry.space_group_name_H-M   'P 1'
#
loop_
_entity.id
_entity.type
_entity.pdbx_description
1 polymer ?
#
loop_
_entity_poly.entity_id
_entity_poly.type
_entity_poly.pdbx_seq_one_letter_code
_entity_poly.pdbx_strand_id
1 'polypeptide(L)'
;MVYRLILRRFFKPLLTNLSKKTVNLNIDVFTKSKTKLLEWVARRRSPIKIFLAFPYNPYHPQPYERFTEQGVLDRRKEFLIGKEYWDFLGGENTFEELLILFDSVGKKFKEKIRQKIQQVAKEKMSK
;
A
#
# COMPACT_ATOMS: atom_id res chain seq x y z
N MET A 1 3.54 13.91 -8.07
CA MET A 1 3.69 14.45 -6.69
C MET A 1 2.62 13.92 -5.71
N VAL A 2 1.34 13.87 -6.14
CA VAL A 2 0.19 13.38 -5.36
C VAL A 2 0.35 11.93 -4.87
N TYR A 3 0.80 11.01 -5.75
CA TYR A 3 1.02 9.61 -5.42
C TYR A 3 1.97 9.38 -4.22
N ARG A 4 3.14 10.03 -4.21
CA ARG A 4 4.11 9.98 -3.09
C ARG A 4 3.55 10.55 -1.79
N LEU A 5 2.66 11.54 -1.88
CA LEU A 5 2.02 12.20 -0.74
C LEU A 5 0.92 11.33 -0.14
N ILE A 6 0.04 10.75 -0.98
CA ILE A 6 -0.97 9.78 -0.56
C ILE A 6 -0.29 8.57 0.08
N LEU A 7 0.78 8.07 -0.54
CA LEU A 7 1.59 6.99 0.00
C LEU A 7 2.18 7.30 1.36
N ARG A 8 2.87 8.43 1.50
CA ARG A 8 3.51 8.81 2.77
C ARG A 8 2.53 9.17 3.86
N ARG A 9 1.29 9.59 3.54
CA ARG A 9 0.35 10.17 4.50
C ARG A 9 -0.81 9.26 4.86
N PHE A 10 -1.25 8.38 3.96
CA PHE A 10 -2.36 7.46 4.23
C PHE A 10 -1.87 6.03 4.37
N PHE A 11 -1.06 5.54 3.44
CA PHE A 11 -0.60 4.15 3.46
C PHE A 11 0.59 3.93 4.41
N LYS A 12 1.56 4.83 4.44
CA LYS A 12 2.77 4.70 5.27
C LYS A 12 2.46 4.76 6.77
N PRO A 13 1.56 5.64 7.29
CA PRO A 13 1.23 5.67 8.71
C PRO A 13 0.48 4.42 9.19
N LEU A 14 -0.49 3.96 8.39
CA LEU A 14 -1.22 2.70 8.60
C LEU A 14 -0.27 1.50 8.69
N LEU A 15 0.87 1.62 8.01
CA LEU A 15 1.86 0.57 7.89
C LEU A 15 3.16 0.87 8.65
N THR A 16 3.34 1.95 9.41
CA THR A 16 4.64 2.27 10.04
C THR A 16 5.07 1.24 11.09
N ASN A 17 4.09 0.60 11.74
CA ASN A 17 4.34 -0.57 12.61
C ASN A 17 4.68 -1.84 11.80
N LEU A 18 4.20 -1.95 10.56
CA LEU A 18 4.63 -2.98 9.62
C LEU A 18 5.97 -2.63 8.93
N SER A 19 6.25 -1.36 8.65
CA SER A 19 7.25 -0.91 7.67
C SER A 19 8.68 -0.98 8.18
N LYS A 20 8.91 -0.87 9.50
CA LYS A 20 10.24 -1.19 10.04
C LYS A 20 10.64 -2.64 9.75
N LYS A 21 9.67 -3.55 9.55
CA LYS A 21 9.88 -4.91 9.02
C LYS A 21 9.73 -4.98 7.48
N THR A 22 8.83 -4.22 6.86
CA THR A 22 8.55 -4.28 5.41
C THR A 22 9.61 -3.62 4.51
N VAL A 23 10.35 -2.63 5.01
CA VAL A 23 11.40 -1.95 4.20
C VAL A 23 12.63 -2.84 4.01
N ASN A 24 12.84 -3.84 4.88
CA ASN A 24 13.81 -4.93 4.72
C ASN A 24 13.07 -6.28 4.79
N LEU A 25 12.14 -6.53 3.86
CA LEU A 25 11.65 -7.90 3.68
C LEU A 25 12.83 -8.79 3.28
N ASN A 26 13.30 -9.61 4.22
CA ASN A 26 14.31 -10.64 3.98
C ASN A 26 13.70 -11.78 3.17
N ILE A 27 14.51 -12.53 2.42
CA ILE A 27 14.06 -13.68 1.63
C ILE A 27 13.20 -14.66 2.46
N ASP A 28 13.53 -14.83 3.74
CA ASP A 28 12.77 -15.68 4.67
C ASP A 28 11.30 -15.28 4.81
N VAL A 29 10.99 -13.98 4.73
CA VAL A 29 9.61 -13.50 4.86
C VAL A 29 8.81 -13.86 3.60
N PHE A 30 9.43 -13.76 2.43
CA PHE A 30 8.82 -14.19 1.17
C PHE A 30 8.62 -15.69 1.15
N THR A 31 9.64 -16.47 1.54
CA THR A 31 9.56 -17.93 1.63
C THR A 31 8.44 -18.35 2.59
N LYS A 32 8.40 -17.83 3.82
CA LYS A 32 7.34 -18.13 4.79
C LYS A 32 5.95 -17.75 4.29
N SER A 33 5.84 -16.63 3.58
CA SER A 33 4.56 -16.19 3.01
C SER A 33 4.11 -17.15 1.92
N LYS A 34 5.01 -17.56 1.01
CA LYS A 34 4.72 -18.53 -0.05
C LYS A 34 4.34 -19.89 0.52
N THR A 35 5.06 -20.41 1.51
CA THR A 35 4.72 -21.67 2.18
C THR A 35 3.30 -21.64 2.72
N LYS A 36 2.93 -20.58 3.45
CA LYS A 36 1.55 -20.42 3.94
C LYS A 36 0.53 -20.41 2.81
N LEU A 37 0.76 -19.63 1.76
CA LEU A 37 -0.17 -19.58 0.62
C LEU A 37 -0.33 -20.95 -0.06
N LEU A 38 0.75 -21.72 -0.23
CA LEU A 38 0.70 -23.08 -0.78
C LEU A 38 -0.01 -24.06 0.17
N GLU A 39 0.16 -23.94 1.49
CA GLU A 39 -0.62 -24.71 2.46
C GLU A 39 -2.12 -24.43 2.32
N TRP A 40 -2.52 -23.18 2.07
CA TRP A 40 -3.93 -22.85 1.78
C TRP A 40 -4.41 -23.52 0.50
N VAL A 41 -3.62 -23.49 -0.57
CA VAL A 41 -3.94 -24.18 -1.83
C VAL A 41 -4.13 -25.68 -1.59
N ALA A 42 -3.18 -26.32 -0.89
CA ALA A 42 -3.22 -27.76 -0.61
C ALA A 42 -4.43 -28.17 0.25
N ARG A 43 -4.91 -27.30 1.15
CA ARG A 43 -6.08 -27.56 2.02
C ARG A 43 -7.41 -27.35 1.30
N ARG A 44 -7.45 -26.62 0.19
CA ARG A 44 -8.69 -26.32 -0.52
C ARG A 44 -9.02 -27.43 -1.51
N ARG A 45 -10.26 -27.91 -1.47
CA ARG A 45 -10.77 -28.95 -2.39
C ARG A 45 -11.17 -28.41 -3.76
N SER A 46 -11.02 -27.11 -3.99
CA SER A 46 -11.32 -26.44 -5.24
C SER A 46 -10.14 -25.55 -5.66
N PRO A 47 -9.94 -25.35 -6.98
CA PRO A 47 -8.86 -24.51 -7.47
C PRO A 47 -9.06 -23.06 -6.98
N ILE A 48 -8.05 -22.52 -6.31
CA ILE A 48 -8.00 -21.13 -5.87
C ILE A 48 -6.79 -20.42 -6.48
N LYS A 49 -6.93 -19.14 -6.79
CA LYS A 49 -5.81 -18.26 -7.13
C LYS A 49 -5.33 -17.59 -5.85
N ILE A 50 -4.02 -17.60 -5.64
CA ILE A 50 -3.36 -16.94 -4.51
C ILE A 50 -2.40 -15.89 -5.06
N PHE A 51 -2.34 -14.75 -4.40
CA PHE A 51 -1.43 -13.66 -4.74
C PHE A 51 -0.83 -13.12 -3.46
N LEU A 52 0.48 -12.82 -3.50
CA LEU A 52 1.07 -11.92 -2.53
C LEU A 52 0.86 -10.49 -3.02
N ALA A 53 0.20 -9.67 -2.21
CA ALA A 53 -0.21 -8.34 -2.64
C ALA A 53 0.45 -7.23 -1.82
N PHE A 54 0.92 -6.19 -2.52
CA PHE A 54 1.30 -4.93 -1.92
C PHE A 54 0.34 -3.83 -2.37
N PRO A 55 -0.31 -3.12 -1.42
CA PRO A 55 -1.26 -2.07 -1.78
C PRO A 55 -0.59 -0.87 -2.47
N TYR A 56 0.75 -0.83 -2.53
CA TYR A 56 1.50 0.19 -3.24
C TYR A 56 2.89 -0.26 -3.67
N ASN A 57 3.46 0.45 -4.65
CA ASN A 57 4.85 0.29 -5.05
C ASN A 57 5.75 1.35 -4.35
N PRO A 58 6.63 0.96 -3.41
CA PRO A 58 7.56 1.90 -2.77
C PRO A 58 8.56 2.56 -3.73
N TYR A 59 8.85 1.94 -4.87
CA TYR A 59 9.82 2.42 -5.87
C TYR A 59 9.19 3.28 -6.96
N HIS A 60 7.87 3.51 -6.91
CA HIS A 60 7.15 4.26 -7.92
C HIS A 60 7.79 5.64 -8.23
N PRO A 61 7.88 6.05 -9.51
CA PRO A 61 7.26 5.44 -10.70
C PRO A 61 8.01 4.23 -11.27
N GLN A 62 9.20 3.92 -10.76
CA GLN A 62 9.95 2.78 -11.24
C GLN A 62 9.21 1.48 -10.89
N PRO A 63 9.31 0.44 -11.73
CA PRO A 63 8.76 -0.87 -11.42
C PRO A 63 9.34 -1.35 -10.08
N TYR A 64 8.54 -2.13 -9.35
CA TYR A 64 9.04 -2.75 -8.13
C TYR A 64 10.15 -3.75 -8.48
N GLU A 65 11.37 -3.49 -8.03
CA GLU A 65 12.51 -4.39 -8.25
C GLU A 65 13.19 -4.66 -6.92
N ARG A 66 13.04 -5.90 -6.43
CA ARG A 66 13.87 -6.44 -5.35
C ARG A 66 14.56 -7.71 -5.81
N PHE A 67 15.89 -7.69 -5.73
CA PHE A 67 16.75 -8.81 -6.07
C PHE A 67 16.50 -10.05 -5.19
N THR A 68 16.07 -9.85 -3.95
CA THR A 68 15.83 -10.92 -2.94
C THR A 68 14.63 -11.82 -3.22
N GLU A 69 13.84 -11.54 -4.26
CA GLU A 69 12.68 -12.35 -4.66
C GLU A 69 13.02 -13.41 -5.73
N GLN A 70 14.22 -13.34 -6.32
CA GLN A 70 14.63 -14.20 -7.44
C GLN A 70 14.69 -15.66 -6.99
N GLY A 71 13.81 -16.48 -7.58
CA GLY A 71 13.71 -17.92 -7.34
C GLY A 71 12.59 -18.35 -6.40
N VAL A 72 12.01 -17.44 -5.60
CA VAL A 72 10.92 -17.80 -4.65
C VAL A 72 9.55 -17.51 -5.24
N LEU A 73 9.34 -16.36 -5.89
CA LEU A 73 8.03 -15.94 -6.41
C LEU A 73 8.13 -15.52 -7.89
N ASP A 74 7.18 -15.98 -8.71
CA ASP A 74 7.01 -15.48 -10.08
C ASP A 74 6.22 -14.16 -10.01
N ARG A 75 6.94 -13.05 -10.16
CA ARG A 75 6.38 -11.70 -10.10
C ARG A 75 5.18 -11.49 -11.03
N ARG A 76 5.17 -12.10 -12.22
CA ARG A 76 4.10 -11.87 -13.21
C ARG A 76 2.82 -12.63 -12.89
N LYS A 77 2.89 -13.64 -12.03
CA LYS A 77 1.77 -14.56 -11.76
C LYS A 77 1.33 -14.58 -10.30
N GLU A 78 2.27 -14.39 -9.38
CA GLU A 78 2.05 -14.58 -7.94
C GLU A 78 2.02 -13.25 -7.17
N PHE A 79 2.21 -12.11 -7.83
CA PHE A 79 2.24 -10.78 -7.21
C PHE A 79 1.21 -9.81 -7.78
N LEU A 80 0.65 -9.00 -6.89
CA LEU A 80 -0.17 -7.84 -7.25
C LEU A 80 0.36 -6.60 -6.53
N ILE A 81 0.81 -5.59 -7.27
CA ILE A 81 1.40 -4.38 -6.66
C ILE A 81 0.67 -3.12 -7.11
N GLY A 82 0.24 -2.30 -6.14
CA GLY A 82 -0.35 -1.00 -6.42
C GLY A 82 -1.58 -1.14 -7.32
N LYS A 83 -1.51 -0.62 -8.54
CA LYS A 83 -2.61 -0.65 -9.52
C LYS A 83 -3.17 -2.06 -9.72
N GLU A 84 -2.31 -3.06 -9.92
CA GLU A 84 -2.72 -4.44 -10.15
C GLU A 84 -3.56 -5.00 -8.99
N TYR A 85 -3.19 -4.65 -7.75
CA TYR A 85 -3.92 -5.09 -6.57
C TYR A 85 -5.28 -4.42 -6.45
N TRP A 86 -5.33 -3.10 -6.62
CA TRP A 86 -6.58 -2.34 -6.48
C TRP A 86 -7.56 -2.64 -7.60
N ASP A 87 -7.06 -2.79 -8.82
CA ASP A 87 -7.90 -3.12 -9.97
C ASP A 87 -8.37 -4.58 -9.92
N PHE A 88 -7.58 -5.49 -9.36
CA PHE A 88 -8.04 -6.85 -9.10
C PHE A 88 -9.21 -6.89 -8.11
N LEU A 89 -9.22 -6.00 -7.10
CA LEU A 89 -10.27 -5.96 -6.09
C LEU A 89 -11.52 -5.20 -6.52
N GLY A 90 -11.37 -4.07 -7.19
CA GLY A 90 -12.48 -3.15 -7.50
C GLY A 90 -12.87 -3.10 -8.98
N GLY A 91 -12.10 -3.74 -9.86
CA GLY A 91 -12.25 -3.61 -11.31
C GLY A 91 -11.32 -2.57 -11.92
N GLU A 92 -11.32 -2.49 -13.25
CA GLU A 92 -10.44 -1.59 -14.01
C GLU A 92 -10.59 -0.13 -13.55
N ASN A 93 -9.46 0.59 -13.46
CA ASN A 93 -9.35 2.00 -13.04
C ASN A 93 -9.67 2.30 -11.57
N THR A 94 -9.95 1.29 -10.74
CA THR A 94 -10.18 1.48 -9.30
C THR A 94 -9.02 2.24 -8.64
N PHE A 95 -7.79 1.90 -9.02
CA PHE A 95 -6.62 2.56 -8.46
C PHE A 95 -6.59 4.06 -8.74
N GLU A 96 -6.84 4.45 -10.00
CA GLU A 96 -6.89 5.84 -10.43
C GLU A 96 -8.01 6.60 -9.72
N GLU A 97 -9.20 6.00 -9.62
CA GLU A 97 -10.33 6.58 -8.89
C GLU A 97 -10.02 6.81 -7.42
N LEU A 98 -9.39 5.83 -6.76
CA LEU A 98 -8.92 5.99 -5.38
C LEU A 98 -7.93 7.15 -5.26
N LEU A 99 -6.98 7.29 -6.18
CA LEU A 99 -6.02 8.40 -6.15
C LEU A 99 -6.71 9.76 -6.27
N ILE A 100 -7.69 9.90 -7.17
CA ILE A 100 -8.48 11.12 -7.32
C ILE A 100 -9.27 11.41 -6.04
N LEU A 101 -9.93 10.39 -5.48
CA LEU A 101 -10.70 10.52 -4.25
C LEU A 101 -9.81 10.97 -3.08
N PHE A 102 -8.68 10.29 -2.85
CA PHE A 102 -7.74 10.64 -1.78
C PHE A 102 -7.17 12.05 -1.93
N ASP A 103 -6.87 12.49 -3.16
CA ASP A 103 -6.42 13.86 -3.41
C ASP A 103 -7.51 14.89 -3.07
N SER A 104 -8.74 14.65 -3.53
CA SER A 104 -9.87 15.56 -3.31
C SER A 104 -10.21 15.70 -1.81
N VAL A 105 -10.28 14.57 -1.10
CA VAL A 105 -10.54 14.52 0.35
C VAL A 105 -9.35 15.12 1.10
N GLY A 106 -8.13 14.75 0.71
CA GLY A 106 -6.89 15.25 1.32
C GLY A 106 -6.79 16.78 1.29
N LYS A 107 -7.17 17.42 0.18
CA LYS A 107 -7.22 18.89 0.06
C LYS A 107 -8.24 19.50 1.03
N LYS A 108 -9.45 18.96 1.09
CA LYS A 108 -10.51 19.43 2.01
C LYS A 108 -10.07 19.35 3.47
N PHE A 109 -9.46 18.24 3.88
CA PHE A 109 -8.99 18.06 5.25
C PHE A 109 -7.77 18.93 5.57
N LYS A 110 -6.87 19.13 4.62
CA LYS A 110 -5.71 20.02 4.79
C LYS A 110 -6.16 21.44 5.16
N GLU A 111 -7.14 21.99 4.47
CA GLU A 111 -7.67 23.32 4.77
C GLU A 111 -8.37 23.37 6.13
N LYS A 112 -9.19 22.36 6.47
CA LYS A 112 -9.82 22.27 7.80
C LYS A 112 -8.79 22.23 8.93
N ILE A 113 -7.73 21.44 8.77
CA ILE A 113 -6.64 21.34 9.76
C ILE A 113 -5.93 22.69 9.88
N ARG A 114 -5.62 23.35 8.76
CA ARG A 114 -4.98 24.67 8.76
C ARG A 114 -5.82 25.71 9.50
N GLN A 115 -7.12 25.76 9.22
CA GLN A 115 -8.06 26.65 9.91
C GLN A 115 -8.09 26.37 11.41
N LYS A 116 -8.15 25.09 11.81
CA LYS A 116 -8.17 24.71 13.23
C LYS A 116 -6.88 25.10 13.96
N ILE A 117 -5.72 24.91 13.33
CA ILE A 117 -4.42 25.34 13.87
C ILE A 117 -4.39 26.85 14.10
N GLN A 118 -4.86 27.64 13.13
CA GLN A 118 -4.92 29.11 13.26
C GLN A 118 -5.86 29.55 14.37
N GLN A 119 -7.03 28.91 14.51
CA GLN A 119 -7.97 29.16 15.59
C GLN A 119 -7.31 28.94 16.97
N VAL A 120 -6.70 27.76 17.16
CA VAL A 120 -6.04 27.41 18.43
C VAL A 120 -4.89 28.35 18.75
N ALA A 121 -4.13 28.81 17.74
CA ALA A 121 -3.08 29.80 17.94
C ALA A 121 -3.63 31.14 18.45
N LYS A 122 -4.74 31.63 17.87
CA LYS A 122 -5.39 32.88 18.31
C LYS A 122 -5.95 32.79 19.73
N GLU A 123 -6.61 31.69 20.07
CA GLU A 123 -7.16 31.45 21.42
C GLU A 123 -6.07 31.41 22.49
N LYS A 124 -4.86 30.92 22.16
CA LYS A 124 -3.72 30.93 23.08
C LYS A 124 -3.04 32.29 23.22
N MET A 125 -3.19 33.19 22.25
CA MET A 125 -2.62 34.54 22.31
C MET A 125 -3.55 35.56 22.96
N SER A 126 -4.85 35.24 23.10
CA SER A 126 -5.81 36.08 23.82
C SER A 126 -6.02 35.67 25.29
N LYS A 127 -5.22 34.72 25.79
CA LYS A 127 -5.22 34.21 27.17
C LYS A 127 -3.86 34.50 27.78
#